data_AF-A0A4R8QVH4-F1
#
_entry.id   AF-A0A4R8QVH4-F1
#
_cell.length_a   1.000
_cell.length_b   1.000
_cell.length_c   1.000
_cell.angle_alpha   90.00
_cell.angle_beta   90.00
_cell.angle_gamma   90.00
#
_symmetry.space_group_name_H-M   'P 1'
#
loop_
_entity.id
_entity.type
_entity.pdbx_description
1 polymer ?
#
loop_
_entity_poly.entity_id
_entity_poly.type
_entity_poly.pdbx_seq_one_letter_code
_entity_poly.pdbx_strand_id
1 'polypeptide(L)'
;MTMTLENHLASGAAAQALRRDVLQGLTADAKSLPPKWFYDEVGSDLFDEITRLPEYYPTRTEAGLLRAHAVDIAAASGADTLVELGSGTSEKTRMLLDALNPSMFIPFDVDSGVLRAAGDALVTEYPGMRVRAVCGDFEKDLGRIPREGRRLVAFLGSTIGNLTTQPRSQFLADVAATLQSGEMLLLGTDLVKDTERLVRAYDDSAGVTAAFNRNVLAVINRELDADFELDAFEHVAQWNGDEERMEMWLRSVRDQRVAIEALDLTVEFEAGEMMLTEVSCKFRREGVARELAAAGLRQTHWWTDDSNDFGLSLAVKE
;
A
#
# COMPACT_ATOMS: atom_id res chain seq x y z
N MET A 1 -15.48 26.44 -0.12
CA MET A 1 -15.34 25.14 -0.81
C MET A 1 -13.91 24.72 -0.59
N THR A 2 -13.72 23.77 0.31
CA THR A 2 -12.45 23.68 1.05
C THR A 2 -12.04 22.24 1.12
N MET A 3 -10.88 21.96 0.53
CA MET A 3 -10.02 20.89 0.99
C MET A 3 -9.51 21.28 2.39
N THR A 4 -9.59 20.34 3.34
CA THR A 4 -8.90 20.46 4.63
C THR A 4 -7.92 19.32 4.78
N LEU A 5 -6.77 19.57 5.38
CA LEU A 5 -5.77 18.56 5.70
C LEU A 5 -5.53 18.54 7.21
N GLU A 6 -5.86 17.43 7.85
CA GLU A 6 -5.51 17.17 9.25
C GLU A 6 -4.25 16.29 9.27
N ASN A 7 -3.14 16.81 9.80
CA ASN A 7 -1.90 16.06 9.89
C ASN A 7 -1.64 15.59 11.32
N HIS A 8 -1.65 14.28 11.52
CA HIS A 8 -1.43 13.63 12.81
C HIS A 8 0.01 13.16 13.02
N LEU A 9 0.85 13.25 11.99
CA LEU A 9 2.27 12.96 12.10
C LEU A 9 2.97 14.15 12.76
N ALA A 10 3.57 13.92 13.93
CA ALA A 10 4.37 14.96 14.59
C ALA A 10 5.55 15.37 13.69
N SER A 11 5.98 16.63 13.79
CA SER A 11 7.19 17.09 13.10
C SER A 11 8.37 16.20 13.48
N GLY A 12 9.03 15.58 12.48
CA GLY A 12 10.13 14.64 12.70
C GLY A 12 9.72 13.22 13.10
N ALA A 13 8.42 12.89 13.17
CA ALA A 13 7.95 11.53 13.45
C ALA A 13 8.42 10.52 12.40
N ALA A 14 8.41 10.93 11.12
CA ALA A 14 8.94 10.13 10.02
C ALA A 14 10.44 9.86 10.21
N ALA A 15 11.24 10.89 10.50
CA ALA A 15 12.68 10.74 10.74
C ALA A 15 12.97 9.82 11.95
N GLN A 16 12.21 9.94 13.04
CA GLN A 16 12.34 9.05 14.21
C GLN A 16 11.92 7.61 13.90
N ALA A 17 10.88 7.41 13.10
CA ALA A 17 10.46 6.10 12.64
C ALA A 17 11.53 5.47 11.75
N LEU A 18 12.08 6.21 10.79
CA LEU A 18 13.14 5.74 9.89
C LEU A 18 14.37 5.30 10.70
N ARG A 19 14.83 6.13 11.64
CA ARG A 19 15.95 5.79 12.54
C ARG A 19 15.73 4.47 13.28
N ARG A 20 14.55 4.29 13.87
CA ARG A 20 14.21 3.06 14.61
C ARG A 20 14.14 1.85 13.68
N ASP A 21 13.47 1.99 12.55
CA ASP A 21 13.24 0.90 11.61
C ASP A 21 14.54 0.44 10.97
N VAL A 22 15.43 1.37 10.59
CA VAL A 22 16.76 1.07 10.05
C VAL A 22 17.65 0.42 11.10
N LEU A 23 17.68 0.96 12.32
CA LEU A 23 18.47 0.36 13.41
C LEU A 23 18.01 -1.07 13.70
N GLN A 24 16.70 -1.28 13.89
CA GLN A 24 16.15 -2.60 14.17
C GLN A 24 16.34 -3.57 13.01
N GLY A 25 16.10 -3.11 11.79
CA GLY A 25 16.13 -3.91 10.59
C GLY A 25 17.53 -4.37 10.19
N LEU A 26 18.53 -3.50 10.30
CA LEU A 26 19.90 -3.79 9.88
C LEU A 26 20.76 -4.49 10.94
N THR A 27 20.32 -4.49 12.20
CA THR A 27 21.02 -5.19 13.30
C THR A 27 20.43 -6.57 13.61
N ALA A 28 19.35 -6.96 12.93
CA ALA A 28 18.78 -8.30 13.03
C ALA A 28 19.67 -9.34 12.33
N ASP A 29 19.63 -10.59 12.81
CA ASP A 29 20.32 -11.73 12.16
C ASP A 29 19.87 -11.91 10.69
N ALA A 30 18.56 -11.73 10.45
CA ALA A 30 17.98 -11.63 9.12
C ALA A 30 17.62 -10.17 8.85
N LYS A 31 18.47 -9.49 8.08
CA LYS A 31 18.31 -8.06 7.82
C LYS A 31 17.03 -7.78 7.04
N SER A 32 16.33 -6.71 7.39
CA SER A 32 15.14 -6.26 6.66
C SER A 32 14.92 -4.76 6.75
N LEU A 33 14.16 -4.21 5.80
CA LEU A 33 13.71 -2.81 5.81
C LEU A 33 12.21 -2.74 5.51
N PRO A 34 11.42 -1.93 6.24
CA PRO A 34 10.00 -1.79 5.95
C PRO A 34 9.72 -1.13 4.59
N PRO A 35 8.76 -1.63 3.79
CA PRO A 35 8.50 -1.14 2.44
C PRO A 35 7.92 0.28 2.39
N LYS A 36 7.38 0.81 3.50
CA LYS A 36 6.92 2.20 3.57
C LYS A 36 8.02 3.22 3.24
N TRP A 37 9.29 2.84 3.39
CA TRP A 37 10.44 3.70 3.07
C TRP A 37 10.82 3.70 1.58
N PHE A 38 10.12 2.95 0.73
CA PHE A 38 10.27 3.12 -0.71
C PHE A 38 9.68 4.45 -1.20
N TYR A 39 8.64 4.95 -0.56
CA TYR A 39 7.78 6.02 -1.08
C TYR A 39 8.26 7.41 -0.66
N ASP A 40 9.52 7.75 -0.97
CA ASP A 40 9.89 9.16 -1.13
C ASP A 40 9.41 9.68 -2.50
N GLU A 41 9.73 10.93 -2.86
CA GLU A 41 9.32 11.52 -4.15
C GLU A 41 9.77 10.63 -5.34
N VAL A 42 11.04 10.23 -5.34
CA VAL A 42 11.63 9.40 -6.41
C VAL A 42 11.00 8.01 -6.45
N GLY A 43 10.85 7.35 -5.31
CA GLY A 43 10.27 6.02 -5.27
C GLY A 43 8.78 6.02 -5.60
N SER A 44 8.05 7.09 -5.29
CA SER A 44 6.65 7.25 -5.71
C SER A 44 6.53 7.37 -7.24
N ASP A 45 7.42 8.12 -7.88
CA ASP A 45 7.49 8.21 -9.35
C ASP A 45 7.85 6.85 -9.99
N LEU A 46 8.80 6.13 -9.40
CA LEU A 46 9.16 4.77 -9.83
C LEU A 46 7.98 3.79 -9.68
N PHE A 47 7.24 3.87 -8.57
CA PHE A 47 6.04 3.03 -8.38
C PHE A 47 4.95 3.37 -9.41
N ASP A 48 4.74 4.65 -9.70
CA ASP A 48 3.83 5.10 -10.74
C ASP A 48 4.24 4.52 -12.11
N GLU A 49 5.54 4.48 -12.43
CA GLU A 49 6.06 3.79 -13.61
C GLU A 49 5.79 2.27 -13.58
N ILE A 50 6.03 1.61 -12.44
CA ILE A 50 5.72 0.18 -12.24
C ILE A 50 4.27 -0.11 -12.62
N THR A 51 3.32 0.75 -12.24
CA THR A 51 1.89 0.53 -12.51
C THR A 51 1.55 0.42 -14.01
N ARG A 52 2.43 0.91 -14.89
CA ARG A 52 2.26 0.92 -16.35
C ARG A 52 3.03 -0.19 -17.06
N LEU A 53 3.88 -0.93 -16.36
CA LEU A 53 4.69 -1.98 -16.96
C LEU A 53 3.82 -3.12 -17.51
N PRO A 54 4.21 -3.73 -18.65
CA PRO A 54 3.45 -4.84 -19.22
C PRO A 54 3.42 -6.05 -18.27
N GLU A 55 4.47 -6.30 -17.49
CA GLU A 55 4.54 -7.38 -16.51
C GLU A 55 3.64 -7.12 -15.28
N TYR A 56 3.51 -5.86 -14.84
CA TYR A 56 2.77 -5.49 -13.63
C TYR A 56 1.25 -5.35 -13.87
N TYR A 57 0.57 -6.50 -13.89
CA TYR A 57 -0.89 -6.57 -14.11
C TYR A 57 -1.80 -5.98 -13.01
N PRO A 58 -1.44 -5.90 -11.71
CA PRO A 58 -2.41 -5.59 -10.66
C PRO A 58 -3.20 -4.29 -10.89
N THR A 59 -2.52 -3.18 -11.18
CA THR A 59 -3.17 -1.86 -11.31
C THR A 59 -4.19 -1.82 -12.44
N ARG A 60 -3.82 -2.29 -13.63
CA ARG A 60 -4.73 -2.29 -14.80
C ARG A 60 -5.89 -3.28 -14.64
N THR A 61 -5.66 -4.39 -13.94
CA THR A 61 -6.69 -5.42 -13.71
C THR A 61 -7.74 -4.90 -12.73
N GLU A 62 -7.29 -4.33 -11.60
CA GLU A 62 -8.18 -3.71 -10.62
C GLU A 62 -8.94 -2.51 -11.21
N ALA A 63 -8.27 -1.66 -12.00
CA ALA A 63 -8.93 -0.55 -12.70
C ALA A 63 -9.99 -1.06 -13.70
N GLY A 64 -9.76 -2.19 -14.36
CA GLY A 64 -10.76 -2.87 -15.20
C GLY A 64 -12.00 -3.27 -14.41
N LEU A 65 -11.80 -3.86 -13.22
CA LEU A 65 -12.90 -4.26 -12.33
C LEU A 65 -13.68 -3.07 -11.79
N LEU A 66 -13.00 -2.01 -11.36
CA LEU A 66 -13.66 -0.79 -10.90
C LEU A 66 -14.49 -0.17 -12.03
N ARG A 67 -13.95 -0.10 -13.25
CA ARG A 67 -14.71 0.40 -14.41
C ARG A 67 -15.96 -0.44 -14.69
N ALA A 68 -15.89 -1.75 -14.50
CA ALA A 68 -17.01 -2.66 -14.73
C ALA A 68 -18.07 -2.62 -13.60
N HIS A 69 -17.65 -2.40 -12.35
CA HIS A 69 -18.50 -2.64 -11.18
C HIS A 69 -18.67 -1.45 -10.23
N ALA A 70 -18.12 -0.27 -10.52
CA ALA A 70 -18.28 0.90 -9.65
C ALA A 70 -19.75 1.26 -9.40
N VAL A 71 -20.63 1.12 -10.41
CA VAL A 71 -22.07 1.34 -10.25
C VAL A 71 -22.72 0.31 -9.31
N ASP A 72 -22.33 -0.96 -9.41
CA ASP A 72 -22.82 -2.02 -8.52
C ASP A 72 -22.36 -1.77 -7.08
N ILE A 73 -21.09 -1.39 -6.90
CA ILE A 73 -20.50 -1.02 -5.61
C ILE A 73 -21.24 0.17 -5.00
N ALA A 74 -21.52 1.20 -5.80
CA ALA A 74 -22.24 2.40 -5.36
C ALA A 74 -23.68 2.04 -4.93
N ALA A 75 -24.39 1.25 -5.73
CA ALA A 75 -25.76 0.82 -5.41
C ALA A 75 -25.82 -0.05 -4.15
N ALA A 76 -24.88 -0.99 -3.98
CA ALA A 76 -24.83 -1.86 -2.82
C ALA A 76 -24.45 -1.13 -1.52
N SER A 77 -23.49 -0.20 -1.60
CA SER A 77 -23.04 0.56 -0.44
C SER A 77 -24.04 1.64 -0.01
N GLY A 78 -24.65 2.33 -0.98
CA GLY A 78 -25.49 3.50 -0.71
C GLY A 78 -24.75 4.58 0.10
N ALA A 79 -23.43 4.66 -0.08
CA ALA A 79 -22.55 5.56 0.66
C ALA A 79 -22.64 6.98 0.11
N ASP A 80 -22.62 7.97 1.01
CA ASP A 80 -22.53 9.40 0.68
C ASP A 80 -21.17 10.01 1.06
N THR A 81 -20.28 9.18 1.61
CA THR A 81 -18.88 9.49 1.93
C THR A 81 -17.98 8.35 1.43
N LEU A 82 -16.95 8.69 0.65
CA LEU A 82 -15.88 7.75 0.29
C LEU A 82 -14.64 8.03 1.15
N VAL A 83 -14.11 7.00 1.80
CA VAL A 83 -12.81 7.02 2.47
C VAL A 83 -11.86 6.15 1.66
N GLU A 84 -10.64 6.60 1.40
CA GLU A 84 -9.61 5.78 0.74
C GLU A 84 -8.36 5.69 1.61
N LEU A 85 -7.92 4.47 1.91
CA LEU A 85 -6.70 4.19 2.67
C LEU A 85 -5.52 4.00 1.70
N GLY A 86 -4.45 4.77 1.88
CA GLY A 86 -3.31 4.76 0.95
C GLY A 86 -3.72 5.30 -0.42
N SER A 87 -4.28 6.51 -0.44
CA SER A 87 -4.94 7.07 -1.63
C SER A 87 -4.01 7.33 -2.81
N GLY A 88 -2.70 7.54 -2.56
CA GLY A 88 -1.76 7.87 -3.63
C GLY A 88 -2.28 9.01 -4.52
N THR A 89 -2.22 8.84 -5.84
CA THR A 89 -2.73 9.82 -6.83
C THR A 89 -4.25 9.76 -7.06
N SER A 90 -4.96 8.80 -6.44
CA SER A 90 -6.41 8.61 -6.54
C SER A 90 -6.97 8.47 -7.96
N GLU A 91 -6.21 7.98 -8.94
CA GLU A 91 -6.73 7.79 -10.31
C GLU A 91 -7.87 6.76 -10.36
N LYS A 92 -7.69 5.60 -9.71
CA LYS A 92 -8.72 4.55 -9.60
C LYS A 92 -9.95 5.05 -8.84
N THR A 93 -9.73 5.91 -7.86
CA THR A 93 -10.75 6.48 -6.97
C THR A 93 -11.79 7.28 -7.75
N ARG A 94 -11.39 7.94 -8.85
CA ARG A 94 -12.32 8.69 -9.71
C ARG A 94 -13.47 7.83 -10.23
N MET A 95 -13.21 6.55 -10.54
CA MET A 95 -14.27 5.63 -10.97
C MET A 95 -15.32 5.40 -9.87
N LEU A 96 -14.89 5.35 -8.61
CA LEU A 96 -15.80 5.23 -7.47
C LEU A 96 -16.51 6.57 -7.19
N LEU A 97 -15.79 7.70 -7.28
CA LEU A 97 -16.37 9.03 -7.08
C LEU A 97 -17.45 9.33 -8.13
N ASP A 98 -17.21 9.01 -9.39
CA ASP A 98 -18.18 9.16 -10.49
C ASP A 98 -19.45 8.34 -10.26
N ALA A 99 -19.31 7.10 -9.76
CA ALA A 99 -20.45 6.21 -9.53
C ALA A 99 -21.23 6.54 -8.25
N LEU A 100 -20.52 6.88 -7.16
CA LEU A 100 -21.12 7.23 -5.87
C LEU A 100 -21.73 8.64 -5.88
N ASN A 101 -21.08 9.57 -6.58
CA ASN A 101 -21.31 11.01 -6.47
C ASN A 101 -21.43 11.48 -4.99
N PRO A 102 -20.41 11.21 -4.16
CA PRO A 102 -20.53 11.38 -2.71
C PRO A 102 -20.48 12.87 -2.33
N SER A 103 -21.06 13.20 -1.19
CA SER A 103 -20.98 14.55 -0.61
C SER A 103 -19.62 14.84 0.02
N MET A 104 -18.85 13.79 0.34
CA MET A 104 -17.55 13.86 0.99
C MET A 104 -16.58 12.80 0.48
N PHE A 105 -15.32 13.20 0.31
CA PHE A 105 -14.18 12.31 0.12
C PHE A 105 -13.15 12.52 1.23
N ILE A 106 -12.65 11.43 1.80
CA ILE A 106 -11.67 11.42 2.89
C ILE A 106 -10.46 10.57 2.44
N PRO A 107 -9.47 11.16 1.76
CA PRO A 107 -8.23 10.47 1.47
C PRO A 107 -7.38 10.37 2.74
N PHE A 108 -6.82 9.19 2.99
CA PHE A 108 -5.92 8.91 4.10
C PHE A 108 -4.59 8.41 3.55
N ASP A 109 -3.48 9.07 3.89
CA ASP A 109 -2.14 8.69 3.43
C ASP A 109 -1.06 9.18 4.40
N VAL A 110 0.16 8.65 4.31
CA VAL A 110 1.31 9.13 5.10
C VAL A 110 1.95 10.38 4.48
N ASP A 111 1.73 10.61 3.19
CA ASP A 111 2.31 11.75 2.46
C ASP A 111 1.33 12.93 2.37
N SER A 112 1.63 13.97 3.14
CA SER A 112 0.85 15.22 3.15
C SER A 112 0.91 16.03 1.84
N GLY A 113 1.98 15.88 1.06
CA GLY A 113 2.16 16.51 -0.25
C GLY A 113 1.27 15.85 -1.30
N VAL A 114 1.29 14.52 -1.37
CA VAL A 114 0.40 13.72 -2.24
C VAL A 114 -1.07 14.02 -1.92
N LEU A 115 -1.44 14.02 -0.63
CA LEU A 115 -2.81 14.34 -0.20
C LEU A 115 -3.25 15.76 -0.61
N ARG A 116 -2.34 16.74 -0.58
CA ARG A 116 -2.63 18.11 -1.00
C ARG A 116 -2.85 18.18 -2.51
N ALA A 117 -1.93 17.62 -3.29
CA ALA A 117 -2.02 17.62 -4.74
C ALA A 117 -3.29 16.92 -5.24
N ALA A 118 -3.57 15.71 -4.72
CA ALA A 118 -4.78 14.96 -5.05
C ALA A 118 -6.05 15.70 -4.60
N GLY A 119 -6.07 16.26 -3.39
CA GLY A 119 -7.21 16.99 -2.86
C GLY A 119 -7.56 18.25 -3.67
N ASP A 120 -6.56 19.03 -4.08
CA ASP A 120 -6.76 20.24 -4.88
C ASP A 120 -7.31 19.92 -6.29
N ALA A 121 -6.83 18.84 -6.91
CA ALA A 121 -7.35 18.35 -8.18
C ALA A 121 -8.82 17.91 -8.04
N LEU A 122 -9.14 17.09 -7.03
CA LEU A 122 -10.48 16.55 -6.82
C LEU A 122 -11.54 17.62 -6.48
N VAL A 123 -11.18 18.67 -5.74
CA VAL A 123 -12.10 19.80 -5.49
C VAL A 123 -12.46 20.53 -6.79
N THR A 124 -11.55 20.56 -7.76
CA THR A 124 -11.77 21.16 -9.08
C THR A 124 -12.63 20.26 -9.98
N GLU A 125 -12.35 18.95 -9.97
CA GLU A 125 -13.02 17.95 -10.79
C GLU A 125 -14.46 17.65 -10.34
N TYR A 126 -14.74 17.72 -9.03
CA TYR A 126 -16.05 17.39 -8.44
C TYR A 126 -16.64 18.59 -7.67
N PRO A 127 -17.20 19.60 -8.37
CA PRO A 127 -17.78 20.77 -7.73
C PRO A 127 -18.90 20.40 -6.75
N GLY A 128 -18.75 20.81 -5.49
CA GLY A 128 -19.72 20.56 -4.42
C GLY A 128 -19.34 19.41 -3.48
N MET A 129 -18.39 18.56 -3.85
CA MET A 129 -17.82 17.56 -2.96
C MET A 129 -16.88 18.21 -1.94
N ARG A 130 -16.95 17.79 -0.66
CA ARG A 130 -15.99 18.20 0.37
C ARG A 130 -14.83 17.21 0.42
N VAL A 131 -13.60 17.71 0.47
CA VAL A 131 -12.40 16.86 0.66
C VAL A 131 -11.83 17.10 2.06
N ARG A 132 -11.74 16.04 2.87
CA ARG A 132 -11.11 16.06 4.19
C ARG A 132 -9.96 15.07 4.24
N ALA A 133 -8.78 15.52 3.85
CA ALA A 133 -7.59 14.69 3.88
C ALA A 133 -7.09 14.47 5.31
N VAL A 134 -6.65 13.26 5.59
CA VAL A 134 -6.06 12.85 6.87
C VAL A 134 -4.67 12.31 6.60
N CYS A 135 -3.65 13.01 7.08
CA CYS A 135 -2.27 12.55 7.03
C CYS A 135 -1.93 11.77 8.30
N GLY A 136 -1.63 10.47 8.15
CA GLY A 136 -1.41 9.55 9.27
C GLY A 136 -0.90 8.17 8.84
N ASP A 137 -0.49 7.37 9.80
CA ASP A 137 -0.03 5.99 9.60
C ASP A 137 -1.23 5.03 9.80
N PHE A 138 -1.63 4.27 8.79
CA PHE A 138 -2.80 3.40 8.90
C PHE A 138 -2.62 2.24 9.89
N GLU A 139 -1.40 1.98 10.37
CA GLU A 139 -1.18 1.03 11.47
C GLU A 139 -1.53 1.63 12.85
N LYS A 140 -1.76 2.95 12.95
CA LYS A 140 -1.94 3.67 14.23
C LYS A 140 -3.11 4.65 14.26
N ASP A 141 -3.38 5.29 13.13
CA ASP A 141 -4.19 6.51 13.04
C ASP A 141 -5.56 6.30 12.38
N LEU A 142 -5.97 5.05 12.10
CA LEU A 142 -7.31 4.77 11.55
C LEU A 142 -8.46 5.38 12.38
N GLY A 143 -8.27 5.44 13.70
CA GLY A 143 -9.24 6.08 14.61
C GLY A 143 -9.40 7.59 14.42
N ARG A 144 -8.51 8.24 13.66
CA ARG A 144 -8.56 9.68 13.33
C ARG A 144 -9.45 9.98 12.13
N ILE A 145 -9.78 8.97 11.32
CA ILE A 145 -10.63 9.14 10.14
C ILE A 145 -12.03 9.64 10.59
N PRO A 146 -12.50 10.79 10.09
CA PRO A 146 -13.82 11.32 10.43
C PRO A 146 -14.93 10.30 10.16
N ARG A 147 -15.89 10.23 11.10
CA ARG A 147 -17.06 9.35 11.03
C ARG A 147 -18.27 10.19 10.61
N GLU A 148 -18.28 10.61 9.34
CA GLU A 148 -19.32 11.46 8.77
C GLU A 148 -20.00 10.80 7.58
N GLY A 149 -21.33 10.90 7.54
CA GLY A 149 -22.15 10.25 6.53
C GLY A 149 -22.18 8.73 6.69
N ARG A 150 -22.64 8.05 5.65
CA ARG A 150 -22.57 6.60 5.49
C ARG A 150 -21.36 6.28 4.62
N ARG A 151 -20.33 5.69 5.23
CA ARG A 151 -19.03 5.53 4.57
C ARG A 151 -18.90 4.23 3.76
N LEU A 152 -18.29 4.35 2.60
CA LEU A 152 -17.54 3.28 1.94
C LEU A 152 -16.05 3.52 2.21
N VAL A 153 -15.40 2.59 2.89
CA VAL A 153 -13.93 2.60 3.05
C VAL A 153 -13.34 1.74 1.95
N ALA A 154 -12.47 2.30 1.12
CA ALA A 154 -11.76 1.60 0.06
C ALA A 154 -10.30 1.38 0.45
N PHE A 155 -9.80 0.16 0.28
CA PHE A 155 -8.40 -0.18 0.37
C PHE A 155 -8.00 -1.03 -0.84
N LEU A 156 -7.34 -0.37 -1.79
CA LEU A 156 -7.15 -0.86 -3.17
C LEU A 156 -5.70 -1.28 -3.42
N GLY A 157 -5.42 -1.82 -4.60
CA GLY A 157 -4.08 -2.13 -5.08
C GLY A 157 -3.45 -3.37 -4.45
N SER A 158 -4.19 -4.11 -3.62
CA SER A 158 -3.66 -5.21 -2.82
C SER A 158 -2.56 -4.79 -1.84
N THR A 159 -2.51 -3.52 -1.44
CA THR A 159 -1.58 -3.01 -0.41
C THR A 159 -1.74 -3.75 0.92
N ILE A 160 -2.93 -4.30 1.20
CA ILE A 160 -3.15 -5.20 2.34
C ILE A 160 -2.22 -6.43 2.32
N GLY A 161 -1.75 -6.85 1.14
CA GLY A 161 -0.79 -7.93 0.97
C GLY A 161 0.60 -7.62 1.52
N ASN A 162 0.92 -6.34 1.76
CA ASN A 162 2.19 -5.93 2.36
C ASN A 162 2.25 -6.19 3.87
N LEU A 163 1.11 -6.56 4.46
CA LEU A 163 1.02 -6.97 5.86
C LEU A 163 1.05 -8.50 5.94
N THR A 164 1.95 -9.05 6.75
CA THR A 164 1.94 -10.48 7.09
C THR A 164 0.69 -10.83 7.88
N THR A 165 0.40 -12.13 8.01
CA THR A 165 -0.89 -12.64 8.52
C THR A 165 -1.36 -12.00 9.83
N GLN A 166 -0.48 -11.88 10.83
CA GLN A 166 -0.86 -11.30 12.13
C GLN A 166 -1.09 -9.78 12.05
N PRO A 167 -0.16 -8.95 11.55
CA PRO A 167 -0.40 -7.53 11.30
C PRO A 167 -1.65 -7.26 10.44
N ARG A 168 -1.88 -8.08 9.39
CA ARG A 168 -3.05 -7.97 8.51
C ARG A 168 -4.36 -8.24 9.24
N SER A 169 -4.40 -9.27 10.08
CA SER A 169 -5.57 -9.57 10.90
C SER A 169 -5.88 -8.45 11.89
N GLN A 170 -4.85 -7.84 12.49
CA GLN A 170 -5.03 -6.70 13.39
C GLN A 170 -5.55 -5.48 12.62
N PHE A 171 -4.95 -5.16 11.48
CA PHE A 171 -5.37 -4.07 10.61
C PHE A 171 -6.84 -4.21 10.17
N LEU A 172 -7.27 -5.39 9.73
CA LEU A 172 -8.67 -5.63 9.36
C LEU A 172 -9.62 -5.43 10.55
N ALA A 173 -9.23 -5.88 11.75
CA ALA A 173 -10.01 -5.66 12.97
C ALA A 173 -10.11 -4.16 13.32
N ASP A 174 -9.02 -3.41 13.16
CA ASP A 174 -9.00 -1.97 13.42
C ASP A 174 -9.86 -1.20 12.43
N VAL A 175 -9.78 -1.51 11.13
CA VAL A 175 -10.70 -0.98 10.11
C VAL A 175 -12.15 -1.29 10.49
N ALA A 176 -12.46 -2.55 10.83
CA ALA A 176 -13.80 -2.98 11.21
C ALA A 176 -14.31 -2.31 12.51
N ALA A 177 -13.42 -1.87 13.40
CA ALA A 177 -13.75 -1.11 14.61
C ALA A 177 -14.03 0.37 14.32
N THR A 178 -13.56 0.89 13.18
CA THR A 178 -13.91 2.25 12.74
C THR A 178 -15.29 2.32 12.10
N LEU A 179 -15.79 1.22 11.52
CA LEU A 179 -17.06 1.15 10.79
C LEU A 179 -18.27 1.06 11.74
N GLN A 180 -19.35 1.76 11.38
CA GLN A 180 -20.68 1.62 11.96
C GLN A 180 -21.51 0.58 11.19
N SER A 181 -22.57 0.07 11.83
CA SER A 181 -23.49 -0.89 11.19
C SER A 181 -24.04 -0.32 9.87
N GLY A 182 -23.93 -1.10 8.80
CA GLY A 182 -24.35 -0.72 7.45
C GLY A 182 -23.33 0.06 6.61
N GLU A 183 -22.19 0.46 7.20
CA GLU A 183 -21.01 0.94 6.46
C GLU A 183 -20.22 -0.24 5.89
N MET A 184 -19.44 0.02 4.83
CA MET A 184 -18.80 -1.05 4.06
C MET A 184 -17.31 -0.81 3.83
N LEU A 185 -16.59 -1.93 3.66
CA LEU A 185 -15.21 -2.00 3.19
C LEU A 185 -15.20 -2.56 1.76
N LEU A 186 -14.61 -1.83 0.83
CA LEU A 186 -14.18 -2.31 -0.48
C LEU A 186 -12.69 -2.66 -0.41
N LEU A 187 -12.35 -3.92 -0.59
CA LEU A 187 -10.99 -4.43 -0.45
C LEU A 187 -10.50 -5.07 -1.75
N GLY A 188 -9.38 -4.58 -2.28
CA GLY A 188 -8.66 -5.19 -3.39
C GLY A 188 -7.63 -6.22 -2.90
N THR A 189 -7.65 -7.41 -3.49
CA THR A 189 -6.71 -8.51 -3.18
C THR A 189 -6.22 -9.16 -4.46
N ASP A 190 -4.90 -9.15 -4.66
CA ASP A 190 -4.24 -9.84 -5.76
C ASP A 190 -4.20 -11.35 -5.49
N LEU A 191 -4.59 -12.16 -6.48
CA LEU A 191 -4.87 -13.58 -6.28
C LEU A 191 -3.65 -14.46 -6.54
N VAL A 192 -3.61 -15.65 -5.92
CA VAL A 192 -2.62 -16.68 -6.28
C VAL A 192 -2.85 -17.10 -7.73
N LYS A 193 -1.78 -17.15 -8.53
CA LYS A 193 -1.79 -17.47 -9.96
C LYS A 193 -0.45 -18.10 -10.37
N ASP A 194 -0.22 -18.22 -11.68
CA ASP A 194 1.06 -18.68 -12.24
C ASP A 194 2.26 -17.95 -11.60
N THR A 195 3.20 -18.73 -11.08
CA THR A 195 4.31 -18.20 -10.26
C THR A 195 5.30 -17.41 -11.11
N GLU A 196 5.50 -17.76 -12.38
CA GLU A 196 6.37 -16.98 -13.24
C GLU A 196 5.75 -15.61 -13.57
N ARG A 197 4.44 -15.54 -13.79
CA ARG A 197 3.73 -14.26 -13.93
C ARG A 197 3.86 -13.41 -12.67
N LEU A 198 3.78 -14.02 -11.49
CA LEU A 198 3.98 -13.32 -10.22
C LEU A 198 5.41 -12.79 -10.11
N VAL A 199 6.44 -13.62 -10.34
CA VAL A 199 7.84 -13.19 -10.27
C VAL A 199 8.13 -12.07 -11.27
N ARG A 200 7.73 -12.21 -12.54
CA ARG A 200 7.94 -11.18 -13.57
C ARG A 200 7.26 -9.85 -13.24
N ALA A 201 6.14 -9.86 -12.52
CA ALA A 201 5.50 -8.62 -12.09
C ALA A 201 6.38 -7.82 -11.09
N TYR A 202 7.27 -8.49 -10.36
CA TYR A 202 8.18 -7.86 -9.39
C TYR A 202 9.63 -7.81 -9.87
N ASP A 203 9.92 -8.33 -11.06
CA ASP A 203 11.24 -8.38 -11.70
C ASP A 203 11.05 -8.13 -13.20
N ASP A 204 10.61 -6.91 -13.52
CA ASP A 204 10.31 -6.49 -14.88
C ASP A 204 11.57 -6.40 -15.74
N SER A 205 11.41 -6.62 -17.05
CA SER A 205 12.53 -6.64 -17.99
C SER A 205 13.20 -5.27 -18.21
N ALA A 206 12.55 -4.17 -17.80
CA ALA A 206 13.09 -2.82 -17.89
C ALA A 206 13.95 -2.43 -16.67
N GLY A 207 13.91 -3.23 -15.59
CA GLY A 207 14.66 -2.98 -14.36
C GLY A 207 14.10 -1.86 -13.49
N VAL A 208 12.85 -1.44 -13.71
CA VAL A 208 12.22 -0.35 -12.95
C VAL A 208 11.96 -0.78 -11.51
N THR A 209 11.47 -2.00 -11.29
CA THR A 209 11.24 -2.56 -9.94
C THR A 209 12.56 -2.76 -9.19
N ALA A 210 13.65 -3.08 -9.91
CA ALA A 210 14.98 -3.13 -9.33
C ALA A 210 15.46 -1.75 -8.84
N ALA A 211 15.23 -0.70 -9.65
CA ALA A 211 15.53 0.68 -9.25
C ALA A 211 14.67 1.12 -8.05
N PHE A 212 13.37 0.80 -8.06
CA PHE A 212 12.45 1.07 -6.95
C PHE A 212 12.91 0.40 -5.65
N ASN A 213 13.26 -0.89 -5.71
CA ASN A 213 13.74 -1.62 -4.53
C ASN A 213 15.05 -1.03 -3.98
N ARG A 214 16.02 -0.70 -4.85
CA ARG A 214 17.29 -0.07 -4.42
C ARG A 214 17.12 1.35 -3.88
N ASN A 215 16.06 2.07 -4.27
CA ASN A 215 15.82 3.43 -3.83
C ASN A 215 15.76 3.57 -2.30
N VAL A 216 15.31 2.52 -1.58
CA VAL A 216 15.33 2.54 -0.10
C VAL A 216 16.73 2.78 0.47
N LEU A 217 17.78 2.32 -0.22
CA LEU A 217 19.16 2.56 0.18
C LEU A 217 19.55 4.03 -0.05
N ALA A 218 19.09 4.64 -1.15
CA ALA A 218 19.30 6.07 -1.41
C ALA A 218 18.58 6.95 -0.38
N VAL A 219 17.37 6.56 0.03
CA VAL A 219 16.64 7.22 1.13
C VAL A 219 17.47 7.17 2.40
N ILE A 220 17.99 6.00 2.78
CA ILE A 220 18.80 5.86 3.99
C ILE A 220 20.11 6.66 3.90
N ASN A 221 20.80 6.63 2.75
CA ASN A 221 22.00 7.44 2.51
C ASN A 221 21.75 8.93 2.74
N ARG A 222 20.65 9.45 2.20
CA ARG A 222 20.29 10.86 2.29
C ARG A 222 19.78 11.27 3.67
N GLU A 223 18.89 10.49 4.26
CA GLU A 223 18.18 10.86 5.48
C GLU A 223 18.96 10.54 6.76
N LEU A 224 19.88 9.57 6.71
CA LEU A 224 20.63 9.07 7.86
C LEU A 224 22.16 9.12 7.68
N ASP A 225 22.65 9.90 6.70
CA ASP A 225 24.07 10.04 6.41
C ASP A 225 24.78 8.67 6.28
N ALA A 226 24.22 7.80 5.43
CA ALA A 226 24.76 6.47 5.15
C ALA A 226 25.51 6.42 3.81
N ASP A 227 26.32 5.37 3.64
CA ASP A 227 27.20 5.18 2.49
C ASP A 227 26.93 3.88 1.69
N PHE A 228 25.67 3.42 1.62
CA PHE A 228 25.31 2.28 0.77
C PHE A 228 25.72 2.51 -0.69
N GLU A 229 26.49 1.59 -1.26
CA GLU A 229 26.75 1.53 -2.70
C GLU A 229 25.62 0.77 -3.40
N LEU A 230 24.65 1.48 -3.98
CA LEU A 230 23.44 0.87 -4.53
C LEU A 230 23.71 -0.23 -5.58
N ASP A 231 24.70 -0.03 -6.44
CA ASP A 231 25.06 -0.99 -7.50
C ASP A 231 25.71 -2.27 -6.94
N ALA A 232 26.12 -2.29 -5.67
CA ALA A 232 26.60 -3.47 -4.98
C ALA A 232 25.46 -4.35 -4.42
N PHE A 233 24.20 -3.96 -4.61
CA PHE A 233 23.04 -4.75 -4.24
C PHE A 233 22.25 -5.20 -5.48
N GLU A 234 22.17 -6.50 -5.70
CA GLU A 234 21.33 -7.13 -6.73
C GLU A 234 19.86 -7.16 -6.25
N HIS A 235 18.93 -6.73 -7.10
CA HIS A 235 17.50 -6.92 -6.86
C HIS A 235 17.14 -8.40 -7.07
N VAL A 236 16.36 -8.98 -6.17
CA VAL A 236 15.87 -10.36 -6.28
C VAL A 236 14.40 -10.42 -5.89
N ALA A 237 13.53 -10.85 -6.81
CA ALA A 237 12.13 -11.17 -6.52
C ALA A 237 11.95 -12.69 -6.39
N GLN A 238 11.30 -13.14 -5.32
CA GLN A 238 11.05 -14.56 -5.05
C GLN A 238 9.59 -14.84 -4.75
N TRP A 239 9.08 -15.92 -5.30
CA TRP A 239 7.82 -16.50 -4.85
C TRP A 239 8.09 -17.46 -3.69
N ASN A 240 7.54 -17.16 -2.52
CA ASN A 240 7.52 -18.05 -1.38
C ASN A 240 6.21 -18.85 -1.41
N GLY A 241 6.30 -20.12 -1.79
CA GLY A 241 5.14 -21.01 -1.95
C GLY A 241 4.53 -21.50 -0.63
N ASP A 242 5.29 -21.51 0.46
CA ASP A 242 4.79 -21.93 1.78
C ASP A 242 3.88 -20.84 2.38
N GLU A 243 4.25 -19.57 2.18
CA GLU A 243 3.53 -18.39 2.68
C GLU A 243 2.61 -17.74 1.62
N GLU A 244 2.57 -18.28 0.40
CA GLU A 244 1.87 -17.74 -0.77
C GLU A 244 2.08 -16.23 -0.98
N ARG A 245 3.34 -15.79 -1.00
CA ARG A 245 3.69 -14.37 -1.15
C ARG A 245 4.86 -14.14 -2.09
N MET A 246 4.85 -12.99 -2.74
CA MET A 246 6.07 -12.44 -3.34
C MET A 246 6.93 -11.81 -2.26
N GLU A 247 8.24 -11.88 -2.43
CA GLU A 247 9.24 -11.26 -1.57
C GLU A 247 10.23 -10.50 -2.44
N MET A 248 10.51 -9.25 -2.08
CA MET A 248 11.59 -8.48 -2.67
C MET A 248 12.79 -8.46 -1.73
N TRP A 249 13.95 -8.72 -2.29
CA TRP A 249 15.21 -8.77 -1.58
C TRP A 249 16.26 -7.91 -2.26
N LEU A 250 17.22 -7.43 -1.47
CA LEU A 250 18.48 -6.87 -1.96
C LEU A 250 19.60 -7.81 -1.54
N ARG A 251 20.34 -8.36 -2.52
CA ARG A 251 21.46 -9.27 -2.29
C ARG A 251 22.78 -8.52 -2.46
N SER A 252 23.63 -8.56 -1.45
CA SER A 252 24.98 -8.01 -1.55
C SER A 252 25.81 -8.84 -2.54
N VAL A 253 26.44 -8.22 -3.54
CA VAL A 253 27.24 -8.94 -4.56
C VAL A 253 28.70 -9.16 -4.12
N ARG A 254 29.12 -8.54 -3.00
CA ARG A 254 30.46 -8.61 -2.42
C ARG A 254 30.40 -8.38 -0.91
N ASP A 255 31.50 -8.55 -0.21
CA ASP A 255 31.56 -8.10 1.18
C ASP A 255 31.47 -6.56 1.23
N GLN A 256 30.61 -6.06 2.10
CA GLN A 256 30.37 -4.63 2.28
C GLN A 256 30.35 -4.26 3.75
N ARG A 257 30.81 -3.04 4.03
CA ARG A 257 30.72 -2.41 5.34
C ARG A 257 30.12 -1.04 5.12
N VAL A 258 28.93 -0.82 5.69
CA VAL A 258 28.13 0.38 5.51
C VAL A 258 28.12 1.16 6.82
N ALA A 259 28.60 2.40 6.79
CA ALA A 259 28.49 3.35 7.88
C ALA A 259 27.15 4.10 7.78
N ILE A 260 26.48 4.28 8.92
CA ILE A 260 25.27 5.08 9.05
C ILE A 260 25.52 6.10 10.16
N GLU A 261 26.12 7.23 9.79
CA GLU A 261 26.68 8.21 10.74
C GLU A 261 25.60 8.77 11.67
N ALA A 262 24.39 9.02 11.16
CA ALA A 262 23.31 9.55 11.96
C ALA A 262 22.86 8.61 13.09
N LEU A 263 23.23 7.32 13.03
CA LEU A 263 22.92 6.29 14.02
C LEU A 263 24.14 5.81 14.83
N ASP A 264 25.34 6.31 14.55
CA ASP A 264 26.60 5.74 15.07
C ASP A 264 26.65 4.21 14.89
N LEU A 265 26.24 3.76 13.69
CA LEU A 265 26.08 2.35 13.36
C LEU A 265 26.98 1.98 12.18
N THR A 266 27.62 0.82 12.28
CA THR A 266 28.25 0.16 11.13
C THR A 266 27.64 -1.21 10.94
N VAL A 267 27.25 -1.52 9.71
CA VAL A 267 26.61 -2.79 9.34
C VAL A 267 27.50 -3.50 8.33
N GLU A 268 27.65 -4.80 8.50
CA GLU A 268 28.40 -5.65 7.57
C GLU A 268 27.43 -6.53 6.79
N PHE A 269 27.73 -6.69 5.50
CA PHE A 269 27.06 -7.62 4.60
C PHE A 269 28.11 -8.56 4.00
N GLU A 270 27.89 -9.87 4.10
CA GLU A 270 28.69 -10.85 3.38
C GLU A 270 28.30 -10.92 1.90
N ALA A 271 29.22 -11.31 1.02
CA ALA A 271 28.89 -11.62 -0.36
C ALA A 271 27.79 -12.70 -0.45
N GLY A 272 26.69 -12.37 -1.13
CA GLY A 272 25.51 -13.21 -1.26
C GLY A 272 24.47 -13.05 -0.15
N GLU A 273 24.76 -12.29 0.91
CA GLU A 273 23.79 -12.00 1.97
C GLU A 273 22.59 -11.24 1.42
N MET A 274 21.37 -11.63 1.83
CA MET A 274 20.12 -11.03 1.37
C MET A 274 19.41 -10.29 2.48
N MET A 275 18.88 -9.12 2.15
CA MET A 275 18.05 -8.28 3.01
C MET A 275 16.63 -8.19 2.45
N LEU A 276 15.62 -8.51 3.26
CA LEU A 276 14.21 -8.44 2.87
C LEU A 276 13.73 -7.00 2.85
N THR A 277 13.10 -6.54 1.78
CA THR A 277 12.61 -5.16 1.67
C THR A 277 11.09 -5.07 1.49
N GLU A 278 10.46 -6.11 0.97
CA GLU A 278 9.00 -6.18 0.87
C GLU A 278 8.49 -7.61 0.89
N VAL A 279 7.28 -7.79 1.43
CA VAL A 279 6.44 -8.95 1.13
C VAL A 279 5.18 -8.47 0.43
N SER A 280 4.64 -9.27 -0.48
CA SER A 280 3.32 -9.06 -1.07
C SER A 280 2.57 -10.38 -1.11
N CYS A 281 1.79 -10.63 -0.05
CA CYS A 281 0.91 -11.79 0.06
C CYS A 281 -0.12 -11.81 -1.07
N LYS A 282 -0.31 -13.00 -1.64
CA LYS A 282 -1.34 -13.28 -2.64
C LYS A 282 -2.43 -14.11 -2.01
N PHE A 283 -3.65 -13.90 -2.49
CA PHE A 283 -4.83 -14.35 -1.78
C PHE A 283 -5.58 -15.45 -2.55
N ARG A 284 -6.31 -16.25 -1.79
CA ARG A 284 -7.34 -17.14 -2.32
C ARG A 284 -8.69 -16.60 -1.89
N ARG A 285 -9.69 -16.67 -2.77
CA ARG A 285 -11.03 -16.11 -2.53
C ARG A 285 -11.62 -16.54 -1.18
N GLU A 286 -11.56 -17.83 -0.86
CA GLU A 286 -12.09 -18.37 0.39
C GLU A 286 -11.29 -17.87 1.61
N GLY A 287 -9.98 -17.62 1.43
CA GLY A 287 -9.12 -17.02 2.45
C GLY A 287 -9.55 -15.59 2.77
N VAL A 288 -9.80 -14.77 1.75
CA VAL A 288 -10.28 -13.39 1.91
C VAL A 288 -11.60 -13.35 2.69
N ALA A 289 -12.56 -14.20 2.32
CA ALA A 289 -13.85 -14.26 3.02
C ALA A 289 -13.69 -14.66 4.50
N ARG A 290 -12.77 -15.58 4.82
CA ARG A 290 -12.47 -15.96 6.21
C ARG A 290 -11.79 -14.85 7.00
N GLU A 291 -10.80 -14.17 6.43
CA GLU A 291 -10.11 -13.06 7.09
C GLU A 291 -11.07 -11.91 7.39
N LEU A 292 -11.94 -11.54 6.44
CA LEU A 292 -13.00 -10.54 6.65
C LEU A 292 -13.97 -10.96 7.77
N ALA A 293 -14.46 -12.21 7.74
CA ALA A 293 -15.38 -12.71 8.77
C ALA A 293 -14.73 -12.71 10.17
N ALA A 294 -13.45 -13.07 10.28
CA ALA A 294 -12.71 -13.03 11.53
C ALA A 294 -12.58 -11.60 12.10
N ALA A 295 -12.51 -10.59 11.23
CA ALA A 295 -12.54 -9.18 11.62
C ALA A 295 -13.96 -8.65 11.93
N GLY A 296 -15.00 -9.48 11.80
CA GLY A 296 -16.39 -9.06 12.02
C GLY A 296 -16.98 -8.29 10.83
N LEU A 297 -16.52 -8.59 9.61
CA LEU A 297 -17.03 -8.04 8.36
C LEU A 297 -17.60 -9.17 7.50
N ARG A 298 -18.87 -9.07 7.12
CA ARG A 298 -19.49 -10.06 6.25
C ARG A 298 -19.30 -9.68 4.78
N GLN A 299 -18.58 -10.50 4.02
CA GLN A 299 -18.49 -10.34 2.57
C GLN A 299 -19.88 -10.49 1.93
N THR A 300 -20.30 -9.47 1.18
CA THR A 300 -21.59 -9.40 0.48
C THR A 300 -21.44 -9.61 -1.02
N HIS A 301 -20.33 -9.13 -1.59
CA HIS A 301 -20.05 -9.23 -3.02
C HIS A 301 -18.59 -9.59 -3.24
N TRP A 302 -18.34 -10.23 -4.37
CA TRP A 302 -17.02 -10.58 -4.88
C TRP A 302 -17.03 -10.40 -6.39
N TRP A 303 -16.10 -9.60 -6.90
CA TRP A 303 -15.85 -9.45 -8.33
C TRP A 303 -14.41 -9.86 -8.64
N THR A 304 -14.20 -10.45 -9.81
CA THR A 304 -12.88 -10.83 -10.31
C THR A 304 -12.88 -10.76 -11.82
N ASP A 305 -11.71 -10.64 -12.42
CA ASP A 305 -11.55 -10.61 -13.87
C ASP A 305 -11.66 -12.02 -14.45
N ASP A 306 -11.83 -12.13 -15.77
CA ASP A 306 -11.99 -13.41 -16.47
C ASP A 306 -10.82 -14.38 -16.25
N SER A 307 -9.63 -13.87 -15.92
CA SER A 307 -8.43 -14.67 -15.65
C SER A 307 -8.27 -15.04 -14.17
N ASN A 308 -9.16 -14.58 -13.29
CA ASN A 308 -9.04 -14.67 -11.83
C ASN A 308 -7.69 -14.14 -11.32
N ASP A 309 -7.23 -13.03 -11.88
CA ASP A 309 -5.96 -12.44 -11.50
C ASP A 309 -6.10 -11.55 -10.25
N PHE A 310 -7.20 -10.82 -10.14
CA PHE A 310 -7.44 -9.86 -9.06
C PHE A 310 -8.88 -9.96 -8.53
N GLY A 311 -9.06 -9.76 -7.23
CA GLY A 311 -10.38 -9.79 -6.59
C GLY A 311 -10.73 -8.46 -5.91
N LEU A 312 -11.98 -8.04 -6.04
CA LEU A 312 -12.60 -6.98 -5.24
C LEU A 312 -13.67 -7.59 -4.31
N SER A 313 -13.51 -7.39 -3.00
CA SER A 313 -14.51 -7.74 -1.99
C SER A 313 -15.27 -6.51 -1.54
N LEU A 314 -16.60 -6.59 -1.47
CA LEU A 314 -17.40 -5.64 -0.69
C LEU A 314 -17.90 -6.34 0.57
N ALA A 315 -17.54 -5.83 1.73
CA ALA A 315 -17.91 -6.38 3.03
C ALA A 315 -18.62 -5.34 3.88
N VAL A 316 -19.66 -5.77 4.60
CA VAL A 316 -20.48 -4.89 5.44
C VAL A 316 -20.18 -5.12 6.91
N LYS A 317 -20.20 -4.03 7.69
CA LYS A 317 -20.25 -4.10 9.14
C LYS A 317 -21.68 -4.39 9.58
N GLU A 318 -21.88 -5.52 10.27
CA GLU A 318 -23.16 -5.86 10.88
C GLU A 318 -23.42 -5.04 12.15
#